data_AF-A0A1T5A3Y1-F1
#
_entry.id   AF-A0A1T5A3Y1-F1
#
_cell.length_a   1.000
_cell.length_b   1.000
_cell.length_c   1.000
_cell.angle_alpha   90.00
_cell.angle_beta   90.00
_cell.angle_gamma   90.00
#
_symmetry.space_group_name_H-M   'P 1'
#
loop_
_entity.id
_entity.type
_entity.pdbx_description
1 polymer ?
#
loop_
_entity_poly.entity_id
_entity_poly.type
_entity_poly.pdbx_seq_one_letter_code
_entity_poly.pdbx_strand_id
1 'polypeptide(L)'
;MKRILLLFAIFILGFHFGYAQRTCGSIFNLDSIEKHAPHSYQRILQIEQHLQRYNEILSEDISRSVPEIIRIPVVVHVLHNGEPVGTGLNISMAQIESQIDALNEDFRRLNADASNTPSVFQPVASDVGIEFHLACIDPEGNPTNGVRSNKKTRAK
;
A
#
# COMPACT_ATOMS: atom_id res chain seq x y z
N MET A 1 13.80 39.40 -33.57
CA MET A 1 14.45 38.26 -32.87
C MET A 1 14.02 38.15 -31.40
N LYS A 2 14.08 39.21 -30.58
CA LYS A 2 13.65 39.18 -29.16
C LYS A 2 12.17 38.83 -28.92
N ARG A 3 11.26 39.28 -29.79
CA ARG A 3 9.82 38.96 -29.73
C ARG A 3 9.50 37.51 -30.09
N ILE A 4 10.31 36.88 -30.95
CA ILE A 4 10.17 35.45 -31.30
C ILE A 4 10.68 34.57 -30.16
N LEU A 5 11.75 35.00 -29.48
CA LEU A 5 12.30 34.31 -28.30
C LEU A 5 11.31 34.29 -27.11
N LEU A 6 10.57 35.39 -26.90
CA LEU A 6 9.56 35.51 -25.85
C LEU A 6 8.33 34.61 -26.08
N LEU A 7 7.90 34.45 -27.33
CA LEU A 7 6.79 33.57 -27.68
C LEU A 7 7.16 32.08 -27.53
N PHE A 8 8.41 31.71 -27.80
CA PHE A 8 8.91 30.35 -27.59
C PHE A 8 9.01 29.99 -26.09
N ALA A 9 9.38 30.94 -25.24
CA ALA A 9 9.43 30.74 -23.78
C ALA A 9 8.04 30.49 -23.16
N ILE A 10 7.01 31.20 -23.64
CA ILE A 10 5.62 31.01 -23.17
C ILE A 10 5.05 29.65 -23.62
N PHE A 11 5.46 29.16 -24.80
CA PHE A 11 5.04 27.85 -25.30
C PHE A 11 5.66 26.68 -24.49
N ILE A 12 6.87 26.84 -23.98
CA ILE A 12 7.56 25.83 -23.15
C ILE A 12 6.96 25.78 -21.72
N LEU A 13 6.44 26.89 -21.19
CA LEU A 13 5.75 26.94 -19.89
C LEU A 13 4.29 26.43 -19.92
N GLY A 14 3.70 26.21 -21.10
CA GLY A 14 2.31 25.80 -21.27
C GLY A 14 2.04 24.28 -21.30
N PHE A 15 3.10 23.45 -21.36
CA PHE A 15 2.98 22.00 -21.42
C PHE A 15 3.46 21.34 -20.11
N HIS A 16 2.74 21.61 -19.03
CA HIS A 16 2.78 20.75 -17.83
C HIS A 16 1.52 19.89 -17.80
N PHE A 17 1.45 18.92 -18.70
CA PHE A 17 0.53 17.80 -18.55
C PHE A 17 1.08 16.88 -17.44
N GLY A 18 0.73 17.19 -16.20
CA GLY A 18 0.93 16.28 -15.07
C GLY A 18 -0.07 15.14 -15.14
N TYR A 19 0.31 14.02 -15.76
CA TYR A 19 -0.46 12.78 -15.65
C TYR A 19 -0.13 12.11 -14.32
N ALA A 20 -0.90 12.42 -13.29
CA ALA A 20 -0.80 11.78 -11.97
C ALA A 20 -1.98 10.84 -11.70
N GLN A 21 -2.48 10.14 -12.73
CA GLN A 21 -3.56 9.16 -12.54
C GLN A 21 -2.95 7.84 -12.06
N ARG A 22 -3.17 7.53 -10.78
CA ARG A 22 -2.86 6.19 -10.23
C ARG A 22 -3.94 5.21 -10.70
N THR A 23 -3.53 4.08 -11.26
CA THR A 23 -4.43 2.96 -11.56
C THR A 23 -4.45 1.98 -10.40
N CYS A 24 -5.65 1.60 -9.94
CA CYS A 24 -5.83 0.63 -8.87
C CYS A 24 -6.82 -0.46 -9.31
N GLY A 25 -6.45 -1.73 -9.14
CA GLY A 25 -7.29 -2.89 -9.50
C GLY A 25 -8.36 -3.23 -8.46
N SER A 26 -8.32 -2.61 -7.29
CA SER A 26 -9.25 -2.85 -6.16
C SER A 26 -10.25 -1.70 -5.97
N ILE A 27 -10.75 -1.12 -7.08
CA ILE A 27 -11.84 -0.13 -7.02
C ILE A 27 -13.12 -0.82 -6.56
N PHE A 28 -13.71 -0.32 -5.48
CA PHE A 28 -14.92 -0.87 -4.89
C PHE A 28 -16.14 -0.06 -5.32
N ASN A 29 -16.91 -0.58 -6.28
CA ASN A 29 -18.16 0.04 -6.75
C ASN A 29 -19.34 -0.84 -6.32
N LEU A 30 -19.99 -0.46 -5.23
CA LEU A 30 -21.10 -1.21 -4.64
C LEU A 30 -22.26 -1.42 -5.61
N ASP A 31 -22.70 -0.38 -6.32
CA ASP A 31 -23.82 -0.47 -7.27
C ASP A 31 -23.53 -1.46 -8.40
N SER A 32 -22.28 -1.49 -8.88
CA SER A 32 -21.86 -2.45 -9.91
C SER A 32 -21.76 -3.87 -9.35
N ILE A 33 -21.24 -4.03 -8.13
CA ILE A 33 -21.09 -5.33 -7.46
C ILE A 33 -22.46 -5.95 -7.17
N GLU A 34 -23.43 -5.16 -6.72
CA GLU A 34 -24.80 -5.61 -6.49
C GLU A 34 -25.43 -6.22 -7.75
N LYS A 35 -25.26 -5.56 -8.90
CA LYS A 35 -25.83 -5.98 -10.19
C LYS A 35 -25.13 -7.19 -10.80
N HIS A 36 -23.79 -7.24 -10.73
CA HIS A 36 -22.99 -8.21 -11.48
C HIS A 36 -22.40 -9.34 -10.64
N ALA A 37 -22.36 -9.20 -9.31
CA ALA A 37 -21.76 -10.16 -8.39
C ALA A 37 -22.54 -10.25 -7.06
N PRO A 38 -23.81 -10.72 -7.10
CA PRO A 38 -24.71 -10.68 -5.94
C PRO A 38 -24.20 -11.44 -4.72
N HIS A 39 -23.44 -12.53 -4.91
CA HIS A 39 -22.82 -13.25 -3.80
C HIS A 39 -21.73 -12.41 -3.09
N SER A 40 -20.96 -11.64 -3.84
CA SER A 40 -19.96 -10.73 -3.28
C SER A 40 -20.63 -9.60 -2.52
N TYR A 41 -21.72 -9.05 -3.08
CA TYR A 41 -22.54 -8.04 -2.42
C TYR A 41 -23.08 -8.54 -1.07
N GLN A 42 -23.67 -9.73 -1.04
CA GLN A 42 -24.15 -10.34 0.21
C GLN A 42 -23.03 -10.51 1.23
N ARG A 43 -21.83 -10.95 0.80
CA ARG A 43 -20.68 -11.09 1.70
C ARG A 43 -20.23 -9.76 2.29
N ILE A 44 -20.22 -8.70 1.48
CA ILE A 44 -19.88 -7.34 1.94
C ILE A 44 -20.85 -6.92 3.04
N LEU A 45 -22.16 -7.04 2.81
CA LEU A 45 -23.17 -6.69 3.82
C LEU A 45 -23.00 -7.51 5.11
N GLN A 46 -22.66 -8.79 5.00
CA GLN A 46 -22.38 -9.64 6.16
C GLN A 46 -21.15 -9.16 6.95
N ILE A 47 -20.10 -8.72 6.26
CA ILE A 47 -18.89 -8.19 6.90
C ILE A 47 -19.20 -6.87 7.63
N GLU A 48 -19.93 -5.95 7.01
CA GLU A 48 -20.31 -4.67 7.63
C GLU A 48 -21.18 -4.89 8.87
N GLN A 49 -22.18 -5.77 8.78
CA GLN A 49 -23.01 -6.15 9.93
C GLN A 49 -22.20 -6.82 11.05
N HIS A 50 -21.22 -7.65 10.67
CA HIS A 50 -20.34 -8.30 11.64
C HIS A 50 -19.48 -7.26 12.36
N LEU A 51 -18.91 -6.30 11.64
CA LEU A 51 -18.10 -5.22 12.19
C LEU A 51 -18.91 -4.34 13.14
N GLN A 52 -20.14 -3.97 12.75
CA GLN A 52 -21.03 -3.19 13.62
C GLN A 52 -21.30 -3.91 14.94
N ARG A 53 -21.67 -5.20 14.88
CA ARG A 53 -21.91 -6.01 16.08
C ARG A 53 -20.64 -6.15 16.92
N TYR A 54 -19.49 -6.34 16.29
CA TYR A 54 -18.22 -6.44 16.99
C TYR A 54 -17.90 -5.15 17.74
N ASN A 55 -18.13 -3.98 17.13
CA ASN A 55 -17.95 -2.67 17.76
C ASN A 55 -18.91 -2.42 18.94
N GLU A 56 -20.12 -2.99 18.90
CA GLU A 56 -21.08 -2.93 20.03
C GLU A 56 -20.67 -3.86 21.19
N ILE A 57 -20.03 -5.00 20.90
CA ILE A 57 -19.52 -5.95 21.90
C ILE A 57 -18.20 -5.49 22.52
N LEU A 58 -17.49 -4.60 21.84
CA LEU A 58 -16.28 -3.90 22.29
C LEU A 58 -16.59 -2.97 23.47
N SER A 59 -17.02 -3.52 24.60
CA SER A 59 -17.02 -2.81 25.88
C SER A 59 -15.57 -2.57 26.35
N GLU A 60 -15.39 -1.58 27.23
CA GLU A 60 -14.13 -0.92 27.66
C GLU A 60 -12.91 -1.83 28.00
N ASP A 61 -13.06 -3.15 28.13
CA ASP A 61 -12.00 -4.07 28.53
C ASP A 61 -10.98 -4.44 27.43
N ILE A 62 -11.27 -4.19 26.15
CA ILE A 62 -10.33 -4.52 25.05
C ILE A 62 -9.13 -3.55 25.00
N SER A 63 -9.24 -2.38 25.61
CA SER A 63 -8.09 -1.47 25.76
C SER A 63 -6.94 -2.08 26.57
N ARG A 64 -7.15 -3.23 27.25
CA ARG A 64 -6.09 -3.97 27.96
C ARG A 64 -5.46 -5.11 27.15
N SER A 65 -6.06 -5.55 26.04
CA SER A 65 -5.64 -6.78 25.34
C SER A 65 -5.06 -6.56 23.94
N VAL A 66 -5.27 -5.40 23.32
CA VAL A 66 -4.64 -5.07 22.02
C VAL A 66 -3.25 -4.49 22.30
N PRO A 67 -2.17 -5.09 21.75
CA PRO A 67 -0.85 -4.50 21.89
C PRO A 67 -0.85 -3.10 21.26
N GLU A 68 -0.16 -2.17 21.91
CA GLU A 68 0.04 -0.80 21.41
C GLU A 68 0.61 -0.77 19.99
N ILE A 69 1.35 -1.83 19.61
CA ILE A 69 1.92 -2.01 18.28
C ILE A 69 1.62 -3.42 17.75
N ILE A 70 0.98 -3.48 16.57
CA ILE A 70 0.71 -4.70 15.81
C ILE A 70 1.84 -4.92 14.81
N ARG A 71 2.54 -6.06 14.94
CA ARG A 71 3.64 -6.43 14.04
C ARG A 71 3.19 -7.44 13.00
N ILE A 72 3.28 -7.06 11.72
CA ILE A 72 2.89 -7.89 10.58
C ILE A 72 4.15 -8.44 9.90
N PRO A 73 4.39 -9.77 9.93
CA PRO A 73 5.45 -10.39 9.15
C PRO A 73 5.07 -10.41 7.66
N VAL A 74 5.99 -9.97 6.80
CA VAL A 74 5.80 -9.80 5.36
C VAL A 74 6.71 -10.76 4.60
N VAL A 75 6.15 -11.39 3.56
CA VAL A 75 6.92 -12.13 2.56
C VAL A 75 6.75 -11.44 1.21
N VAL A 76 7.86 -11.09 0.57
CA VAL A 76 7.87 -10.43 -0.74
C VAL A 76 8.21 -11.44 -1.83
N HIS A 77 7.27 -11.62 -2.75
CA HIS A 77 7.44 -12.49 -3.91
C HIS A 77 7.84 -11.66 -5.14
N VAL A 78 9.11 -11.73 -5.54
CA VAL A 78 9.63 -11.07 -6.74
C VAL A 78 9.46 -12.02 -7.93
N LEU A 79 8.72 -11.57 -8.95
CA LEU A 79 8.48 -12.34 -10.17
C LEU A 79 9.19 -11.70 -11.36
N HIS A 80 10.19 -12.38 -11.91
CA HIS A 80 11.07 -11.85 -12.95
C HIS A 80 11.22 -12.82 -14.14
N ASN A 81 11.76 -12.40 -15.28
CA ASN A 81 11.97 -13.23 -16.48
C ASN A 81 13.38 -13.85 -16.57
N GLY A 82 14.18 -13.75 -15.50
CA GLY A 82 15.56 -14.22 -15.46
C GLY A 82 16.61 -13.11 -15.56
N GLU A 83 16.20 -11.85 -15.45
CA GLU A 83 17.10 -10.70 -15.37
C GLU A 83 18.00 -10.79 -14.13
N PRO A 84 19.24 -10.26 -14.16
CA PRO A 84 20.09 -10.12 -12.98
C PRO A 84 19.43 -9.29 -11.86
N VAL A 85 19.82 -9.55 -10.61
CA VAL A 85 19.32 -8.79 -9.44
C VAL A 85 19.66 -7.31 -9.59
N GLY A 86 18.70 -6.44 -9.26
CA GLY A 86 18.76 -4.99 -9.43
C GLY A 86 18.41 -4.51 -10.84
N THR A 87 18.00 -5.40 -11.75
CA THR A 87 17.66 -5.03 -13.13
C THR A 87 16.26 -5.49 -13.53
N GLY A 88 15.56 -4.61 -14.24
CA GLY A 88 14.20 -4.88 -14.71
C GLY A 88 13.27 -5.27 -13.56
N LEU A 89 12.65 -6.45 -13.68
CA LEU A 89 11.71 -6.98 -12.69
C LEU A 89 12.38 -7.71 -11.52
N ASN A 90 13.66 -8.06 -11.63
CA ASN A 90 14.39 -8.71 -10.55
C ASN A 90 14.99 -7.64 -9.62
N ILE A 91 14.13 -7.02 -8.83
CA ILE A 91 14.50 -5.89 -7.95
C ILE A 91 15.51 -6.30 -6.87
N SER A 92 16.27 -5.33 -6.40
CA SER A 92 17.28 -5.54 -5.34
C SER A 92 16.66 -5.62 -3.95
N MET A 93 17.39 -6.22 -2.99
CA MET A 93 16.99 -6.24 -1.57
C MET A 93 16.76 -4.83 -1.02
N ALA A 94 17.65 -3.88 -1.33
CA ALA A 94 17.51 -2.50 -0.89
C ALA A 94 16.23 -1.82 -1.39
N GLN A 95 15.76 -2.15 -2.61
CA GLN A 95 14.47 -1.67 -3.11
C GLN A 95 13.30 -2.29 -2.33
N ILE A 96 13.39 -3.56 -1.98
CA ILE A 96 12.37 -4.23 -1.15
C ILE A 96 12.32 -3.60 0.25
N GLU A 97 13.49 -3.42 0.89
CA GLU A 97 13.61 -2.77 2.20
C GLU A 97 13.04 -1.35 2.17
N SER A 98 13.32 -0.58 1.13
CA SER A 98 12.76 0.78 1.00
C SER A 98 11.23 0.82 0.98
N GLN A 99 10.57 -0.25 0.50
CA GLN A 99 9.12 -0.35 0.54
C GLN A 99 8.61 -0.72 1.94
N ILE A 100 9.34 -1.57 2.67
CA ILE A 100 9.02 -1.89 4.07
C ILE A 100 9.18 -0.64 4.94
N ASP A 101 10.23 0.14 4.72
CA ASP A 101 10.47 1.41 5.40
C ASP A 101 9.34 2.40 5.13
N ALA A 102 8.95 2.59 3.86
CA ALA A 102 7.84 3.46 3.51
C ALA A 102 6.50 3.03 4.16
N LEU A 103 6.24 1.71 4.25
CA LEU A 103 5.06 1.21 4.97
C LEU A 103 5.13 1.54 6.46
N ASN A 104 6.28 1.36 7.09
CA ASN A 104 6.45 1.71 8.50
C ASN A 104 6.33 3.22 8.74
N GLU A 105 6.87 4.05 7.85
CA GLU A 105 6.74 5.50 7.92
C GLU A 105 5.27 5.94 7.84
N ASP A 106 4.51 5.42 6.88
CA ASP A 106 3.11 5.81 6.68
C ASP A 106 2.20 5.30 7.81
N PHE A 107 2.33 4.03 8.19
CA PHE A 107 1.44 3.40 9.19
C PHE A 107 1.77 3.80 10.63
N ARG A 108 2.98 4.31 10.87
CA ARG A 108 3.38 4.91 12.16
C ARG A 108 3.33 6.43 12.17
N ARG A 109 2.94 7.07 11.06
CA ARG A 109 2.97 8.53 10.88
C ARG A 109 4.35 9.14 11.17
N LEU A 110 5.40 8.41 10.80
CA LEU A 110 6.81 8.84 10.87
C LEU A 110 7.30 9.43 9.53
N ASN A 111 6.46 9.41 8.50
CA ASN A 111 6.73 9.98 7.19
C ASN A 111 7.04 11.49 7.27
N ALA A 112 8.11 11.92 6.61
CA ALA A 112 8.60 13.31 6.69
C ALA A 112 7.57 14.34 6.17
N ASP A 113 6.74 13.93 5.21
CA ASP A 113 5.67 14.74 4.63
C ASP A 113 4.39 14.77 5.48
N ALA A 114 4.35 14.12 6.65
CA ALA A 114 3.24 14.25 7.61
C ALA A 114 2.96 15.73 7.97
N SER A 115 4.03 16.54 7.99
CA SER A 115 3.97 18.00 8.19
C SER A 115 3.18 18.75 7.11
N ASN A 116 3.01 18.17 5.91
CA ASN A 116 2.22 18.73 4.82
C ASN A 116 0.71 18.49 4.99
N THR A 117 0.28 17.73 6.01
CA THR A 117 -1.15 17.52 6.29
C THR A 117 -1.81 18.86 6.63
N PRO A 118 -2.83 19.32 5.88
CA PRO A 118 -3.51 20.58 6.17
C PRO A 118 -4.04 20.63 7.61
N SER A 119 -3.95 21.80 8.25
CA SER A 119 -4.31 21.96 9.68
C SER A 119 -5.73 21.48 10.02
N VAL A 120 -6.68 21.65 9.11
CA VAL A 120 -8.06 21.16 9.26
C VAL A 120 -8.17 19.64 9.37
N PHE A 121 -7.21 18.88 8.83
CA PHE A 121 -7.19 17.42 8.86
C PHE A 121 -6.26 16.84 9.93
N GLN A 122 -5.46 17.67 10.61
CA GLN A 122 -4.58 17.21 11.68
C GLN A 122 -5.31 16.46 12.81
N PRO A 123 -6.54 16.86 13.24
CA PRO A 123 -7.25 16.14 14.32
C PRO A 123 -7.65 14.70 13.98
N VAL A 124 -7.71 14.34 12.70
CA VAL A 124 -8.08 12.99 12.24
C VAL A 124 -6.89 12.19 11.72
N ALA A 125 -5.69 12.78 11.74
CA ALA A 125 -4.48 12.12 11.30
C ALA A 125 -3.85 11.37 12.48
N SER A 126 -3.53 10.08 12.31
CA SER A 126 -3.18 9.20 13.41
C SER A 126 -1.99 8.30 13.08
N ASP A 127 -1.21 7.96 14.11
CA ASP A 127 -0.42 6.72 14.15
C ASP A 127 -1.42 5.55 14.31
N VAL A 128 -1.34 4.55 13.44
CA VAL A 128 -2.23 3.37 13.46
C VAL A 128 -1.64 2.25 14.33
N GLY A 129 -0.37 2.35 14.73
CA GLY A 129 0.31 1.37 15.56
C GLY A 129 0.64 0.08 14.82
N ILE A 130 0.88 0.12 13.50
CA ILE A 130 1.22 -1.07 12.70
C ILE A 130 2.68 -0.99 12.23
N GLU A 131 3.43 -2.07 12.41
CA GLU A 131 4.79 -2.23 11.91
C GLU A 131 4.92 -3.47 11.02
N PHE A 132 5.59 -3.31 9.88
CA PHE A 132 5.90 -4.35 8.91
C PHE A 132 7.35 -4.77 9.03
N HIS A 133 7.57 -6.08 9.05
CA HIS A 133 8.91 -6.67 9.11
C HIS A 133 8.99 -7.82 8.11
N LEU A 134 10.11 -7.98 7.42
CA LEU A 134 10.33 -9.18 6.61
C LEU A 134 10.33 -10.41 7.52
N ALA A 135 9.64 -11.46 7.09
CA ALA A 135 9.55 -12.70 7.86
C ALA A 135 10.95 -13.33 7.99
N CYS A 136 11.29 -13.78 9.20
CA CYS A 136 12.56 -14.47 9.47
C CYS A 136 12.42 -16.00 9.44
N ILE A 137 11.19 -16.52 9.44
CA ILE A 137 10.86 -17.95 9.48
C ILE A 137 9.81 -18.22 8.39
N ASP A 138 10.00 -19.26 7.59
CA ASP A 138 9.05 -19.69 6.57
C ASP A 138 7.98 -20.66 7.14
N PRO A 139 6.92 -21.02 6.38
CA PRO A 139 5.86 -21.90 6.89
C PRO A 139 6.34 -23.27 7.35
N GLU A 140 7.48 -23.75 6.84
CA GLU A 140 8.11 -25.01 7.23
C GLU A 140 9.03 -24.88 8.46
N GLY A 141 9.17 -23.68 9.02
CA GLY A 141 9.98 -23.40 10.20
C GLY A 141 11.46 -23.11 9.90
N ASN A 142 11.84 -22.95 8.63
CA ASN A 142 13.23 -22.68 8.26
C ASN A 142 13.55 -21.19 8.31
N PRO A 143 14.81 -20.80 8.59
CA PRO A 143 15.26 -19.42 8.47
C PRO A 143 15.10 -18.88 7.05
N THR A 144 14.57 -17.67 6.92
CA THR A 144 14.40 -16.97 5.65
C THR A 144 14.70 -15.48 5.83
N ASN A 145 14.94 -14.76 4.74
CA ASN A 145 15.04 -13.30 4.71
C ASN A 145 13.72 -12.63 4.29
N GLY A 146 12.62 -13.39 4.20
CA GLY A 146 11.30 -12.90 3.82
C GLY A 146 11.15 -12.60 2.33
N VAL A 147 12.11 -12.98 1.48
CA VAL A 147 12.06 -12.70 0.03
C VAL A 147 12.14 -14.00 -0.76
N ARG A 148 11.20 -14.17 -1.70
CA ARG A 148 11.21 -15.28 -2.67
C ARG A 148 11.29 -14.70 -4.08
N SER A 149 12.43 -14.86 -4.75
CA SER A 149 12.59 -14.46 -6.15
C SER A 149 12.39 -15.66 -7.07
N ASN A 150 11.34 -15.61 -7.88
CA ASN A 150 10.94 -16.70 -8.77
C ASN A 150 10.94 -16.21 -10.22
N LYS A 151 11.60 -16.99 -11.08
CA LYS A 151 11.48 -16.80 -12.53
C LYS A 151 10.08 -17.21 -12.96
N LYS A 152 9.40 -16.33 -13.70
CA LYS A 152 8.12 -16.63 -14.34
C LYS A 152 8.29 -17.81 -15.28
N THR A 153 7.66 -18.93 -14.95
CA THR A 153 7.48 -20.04 -15.87
C THR A 153 6.15 -19.85 -16.57
N ARG A 154 6.12 -19.99 -17.90
CA ARG A 154 4.86 -20.00 -18.62
C ARG A 154 4.12 -21.27 -18.17
N ALA A 155 2.95 -21.11 -17.56
CA ALA A 155 2.05 -22.23 -17.33
C ALA A 155 1.77 -22.89 -18.68
N LYS A 156 2.02 -24.20 -18.78
CA LYS A 156 1.76 -25.01 -19.97
C LYS A 156 0.27 -25.20 -20.14
#